data_AF-A0A3D1VQ57-F1
#
_entry.id   AF-A0A3D1VQ57-F1
#
_cell.length_a   1.000
_cell.length_b   1.000
_cell.length_c   1.000
_cell.angle_alpha   90.00
_cell.angle_beta   90.00
_cell.angle_gamma   90.00
#
_symmetry.space_group_name_H-M   'P 1'
#
loop_
_entity.id
_entity.type
_entity.pdbx_description
1 polymer ?
#
loop_
_entity_poly.entity_id
_entity_poly.type
_entity_poly.pdbx_seq_one_letter_code
_entity_poly.pdbx_strand_id
1 'polypeptide(L)'
;MDQTHLNLCGMDASAALEAVLFAAGTPLSVERLGHILVAGDEDVRLAANTLKKRLDHEGGIELVMLGDQLQLCTKIAYKDPVTRLLEIRRTAPLSRPA
;
A
#
# COMPACT_ATOMS: atom_id res chain seq x y z
N MET A 1 11.64 19.61 -13.64
CA MET A 1 10.30 19.16 -14.04
C MET A 1 9.96 17.98 -13.12
N ASP A 2 9.12 18.03 -12.11
CA ASP A 2 8.39 19.04 -11.36
C ASP A 2 8.12 18.29 -10.04
N GLN A 3 8.80 18.65 -8.95
CA GLN A 3 8.61 17.98 -7.65
C GLN A 3 7.32 18.53 -7.06
N THR A 4 6.20 17.85 -7.32
CA THR A 4 4.91 18.11 -6.70
C THR A 4 4.99 17.66 -5.24
N HIS A 5 5.68 18.47 -4.42
CA HIS A 5 5.94 18.22 -3.02
C HIS A 5 4.72 18.67 -2.21
N LEU A 6 3.71 17.80 -2.13
CA LEU A 6 2.63 17.95 -1.15
C LEU A 6 3.24 17.78 0.25
N ASN A 7 3.60 18.91 0.85
CA ASN A 7 4.25 18.96 2.14
C ASN A 7 3.19 19.09 3.24
N LEU A 8 2.65 17.95 3.68
CA LEU A 8 1.93 17.87 4.95
C LEU A 8 2.98 17.84 6.07
N CYS A 9 3.25 19.01 6.66
CA CYS A 9 4.06 19.18 7.88
C CYS A 9 5.29 18.24 7.98
N GLY A 10 6.26 18.37 7.07
CA GLY A 10 7.58 17.72 7.17
C GLY A 10 7.65 16.23 6.80
N MET A 11 6.56 15.64 6.29
CA MET A 11 6.51 14.24 5.86
C MET A 11 6.05 14.15 4.40
N ASP A 12 6.76 13.38 3.57
CA ASP A 12 6.36 13.13 2.19
C ASP A 12 5.00 12.40 2.17
N ALA A 13 3.96 13.00 1.57
CA ALA A 13 2.61 12.43 1.55
C ALA A 13 2.56 11.01 0.95
N SER A 14 3.39 10.73 -0.06
CA SER A 14 3.51 9.40 -0.67
C SER A 14 4.17 8.37 0.26
N ALA A 15 5.13 8.79 1.10
CA ALA A 15 5.77 7.92 2.08
C ALA A 15 4.84 7.64 3.28
N ALA A 16 4.10 8.66 3.75
CA ALA A 16 3.09 8.48 4.79
C ALA A 16 1.97 7.53 4.32
N LEU A 17 1.49 7.70 3.09
CA LEU A 17 0.50 6.81 2.48
C LEU A 17 1.02 5.36 2.40
N GLU A 18 2.27 5.17 1.96
CA GLU A 18 2.90 3.85 1.91
C GLU A 18 2.94 3.18 3.29
N ALA A 19 3.38 3.92 4.32
CA ALA A 19 3.47 3.41 5.69
C ALA A 19 2.10 3.00 6.24
N VAL A 20 1.06 3.81 6.00
CA VAL A 20 -0.31 3.51 6.44
C VAL A 20 -0.84 2.26 5.73
N LEU A 21 -0.71 2.16 4.41
CA LEU A 21 -1.19 1.02 3.64
C LEU A 21 -0.44 -0.27 3.99
N PHE A 22 0.87 -0.18 4.23
CA PHE A 22 1.69 -1.30 4.68
C PHE A 22 1.25 -1.82 6.05
N ALA A 23 1.04 -0.92 7.01
CA ALA A 23 0.58 -1.28 8.35
C ALA A 23 -0.84 -1.86 8.33
N ALA A 24 -1.72 -1.35 7.46
CA ALA A 24 -3.11 -1.82 7.36
C ALA A 24 -3.22 -3.23 6.77
N GLY A 25 -2.36 -3.59 5.80
CA GLY A 25 -2.35 -4.89 5.13
C GLY A 25 -3.66 -5.26 4.41
N THR A 26 -4.58 -4.31 4.28
CA THR A 26 -5.94 -4.47 3.76
C THR A 26 -6.36 -3.21 3.00
N PRO A 27 -7.36 -3.30 2.10
CA PRO A 27 -7.81 -2.14 1.33
C PRO A 27 -8.43 -1.04 2.21
N LEU A 28 -7.98 0.19 1.98
CA LEU A 28 -8.47 1.40 2.64
C LEU A 28 -9.04 2.39 1.61
N SER A 29 -10.22 2.95 1.90
CA SER A 29 -10.85 3.97 1.03
C SER A 29 -10.06 5.29 1.03
N VAL A 30 -10.13 6.06 -0.06
CA VAL A 30 -9.50 7.38 -0.18
C VAL A 30 -9.98 8.30 0.94
N GLU A 31 -11.28 8.27 1.27
CA GLU A 31 -11.85 9.04 2.40
C GLU A 31 -11.17 8.70 3.73
N ARG A 32 -10.98 7.41 4.03
CA ARG A 32 -10.33 6.95 5.26
C ARG A 32 -8.87 7.40 5.32
N LEU A 33 -8.18 7.33 4.20
CA LEU A 33 -6.78 7.78 4.09
C LEU A 33 -6.67 9.29 4.25
N GLY A 34 -7.60 10.06 3.69
CA GLY A 34 -7.68 11.52 3.87
C GLY A 34 -7.84 11.90 5.34
N HIS A 35 -8.69 11.19 6.08
CA HIS A 35 -8.83 11.40 7.52
C HIS A 35 -7.56 11.06 8.32
N ILE A 36 -6.85 9.99 7.97
CA ILE A 36 -5.62 9.57 8.68
C ILE A 36 -4.45 10.52 8.37
N LEU A 37 -4.33 10.93 7.10
CA LEU A 37 -3.23 11.77 6.60
C LEU A 37 -3.53 13.27 6.71
N VAL A 38 -4.73 13.64 7.18
CA VAL A 38 -5.22 15.03 7.25
C VAL A 38 -5.06 15.73 5.90
N ALA A 39 -5.53 15.05 4.85
CA ALA A 39 -5.36 15.45 3.45
C ALA A 39 -6.70 15.40 2.69
N GLY A 40 -6.84 16.22 1.64
CA GLY A 40 -7.98 16.13 0.73
C GLY A 40 -7.95 14.84 -0.10
N ASP A 41 -9.09 14.46 -0.67
CA ASP A 41 -9.15 13.26 -1.52
C ASP A 41 -8.24 13.39 -2.75
N GLU A 42 -8.17 14.58 -3.34
CA GLU A 42 -7.27 14.87 -4.47
C GLU A 42 -5.80 14.74 -4.07
N ASP A 43 -5.42 15.22 -2.88
CA ASP A 43 -4.06 15.10 -2.35
C ASP A 43 -3.67 13.63 -2.15
N VAL A 44 -4.59 12.81 -1.62
CA VAL A 44 -4.40 11.37 -1.45
C VAL A 44 -4.25 10.68 -2.80
N ARG A 45 -5.08 11.02 -3.80
CA ARG A 45 -4.99 10.46 -5.15
C ARG A 45 -3.68 10.84 -5.83
N LEU A 46 -3.21 12.07 -5.63
CA LEU A 46 -1.92 12.53 -6.16
C LEU A 46 -0.76 11.81 -5.49
N ALA A 47 -0.78 11.68 -4.16
CA ALA A 47 0.19 10.91 -3.40
C ALA A 47 0.21 9.44 -3.83
N ALA A 48 -0.96 8.84 -4.08
CA ALA A 48 -1.12 7.48 -4.59
C ALA A 48 -0.50 7.31 -5.99
N ASN A 49 -0.69 8.26 -6.90
CA ASN A 49 -0.09 8.22 -8.23
C ASN A 49 1.45 8.31 -8.15
N THR A 50 1.97 9.19 -7.30
CA THR A 50 3.41 9.32 -7.04
C THR A 50 3.98 8.03 -6.45
N LEU A 51 3.31 7.47 -5.45
CA LEU A 51 3.68 6.20 -4.83
C LEU A 51 3.67 5.06 -5.85
N LYS A 52 2.63 4.97 -6.68
CA LYS A 52 2.51 3.95 -7.73
C LYS A 52 3.67 3.99 -8.71
N LYS A 53 4.04 5.19 -9.19
CA LYS A 53 5.21 5.36 -10.09
C LYS A 53 6.52 4.92 -9.44
N ARG A 54 6.68 5.20 -8.14
CA ARG A 54 7.87 4.78 -7.38
C ARG A 54 7.95 3.27 -7.25
N LEU A 55 6.83 2.62 -6.87
CA LEU A 55 6.75 1.17 -6.72
C LEU A 55 6.84 0.42 -8.06
N ASP A 56 6.48 1.06 -9.18
CA ASP A 56 6.60 0.45 -10.50
C ASP A 56 8.06 0.24 -10.91
N HIS A 57 8.94 1.20 -10.59
CA HIS A 57 10.34 1.21 -11.00
C HIS A 57 11.16 0.03 -10.44
N GLU A 58 10.92 -0.33 -9.17
CA GLU A 58 11.70 -1.36 -8.47
C GLU A 58 10.90 -2.10 -7.39
N GLY A 59 11.37 -3.29 -6.99
CA GLY A 59 10.77 -4.08 -5.91
C GLY A 59 9.62 -5.00 -6.34
N GLY A 60 9.11 -5.77 -5.37
CA GLY A 60 8.08 -6.81 -5.57
C GLY A 60 6.68 -6.45 -5.10
N ILE A 61 6.43 -5.19 -4.75
CA ILE A 61 5.14 -4.68 -4.29
C ILE A 61 4.63 -3.64 -5.29
N GLU A 62 3.32 -3.56 -5.47
CA GLU A 62 2.61 -2.58 -6.28
C GLU A 62 1.42 -1.98 -5.51
N LEU A 63 1.06 -0.74 -5.87
CA LEU A 63 -0.16 -0.10 -5.37
C LEU A 63 -1.32 -0.41 -6.33
N VAL A 64 -2.39 -0.99 -5.80
CA VAL A 64 -3.61 -1.32 -6.55
C VAL A 64 -4.75 -0.40 -6.12
N MET A 65 -5.50 0.11 -7.11
CA MET A 65 -6.74 0.84 -6.89
C MET A 65 -7.93 -0.06 -7.25
N LEU A 66 -8.82 -0.29 -6.30
CA LEU A 66 -10.06 -1.07 -6.46
C LEU A 66 -11.25 -0.14 -6.19
N GLY A 67 -11.78 0.50 -7.24
CA GLY A 67 -12.78 1.54 -7.08
C GLY A 67 -12.20 2.74 -6.32
N ASP A 68 -12.72 3.00 -5.12
CA ASP A 68 -12.22 4.06 -4.22
C ASP A 68 -11.25 3.55 -3.15
N GLN A 69 -10.83 2.29 -3.21
CA GLN A 69 -9.91 1.71 -2.22
C GLN A 69 -8.50 1.55 -2.78
N LEU A 70 -7.52 1.80 -1.90
CA LEU A 70 -6.10 1.63 -2.14
C LEU A 70 -5.57 0.48 -1.27
N GLN A 71 -4.70 -0.36 -1.83
CA GLN A 71 -3.94 -1.35 -1.08
C GLN A 71 -2.60 -1.64 -1.72
N LEU A 72 -1.66 -2.14 -0.91
CA LEU A 72 -0.42 -2.72 -1.41
C LEU A 72 -0.64 -4.20 -1.72
N CYS A 73 -0.15 -4.63 -2.87
CA CYS A 73 -0.19 -6.02 -3.32
C CYS A 73 1.19 -6.47 -3.79
N THR A 74 1.47 -7.77 -3.74
CA THR A 74 2.66 -8.33 -4.39
C THR A 74 2.50 -8.32 -5.91
N LYS A 75 3.55 -7.94 -6.64
CA LYS A 75 3.56 -8.00 -8.09
C LYS A 75 3.36 -9.42 -8.60
N ILE A 76 2.64 -9.56 -9.71
CA ILE A 76 2.32 -10.88 -10.30
C ILE A 76 3.57 -11.72 -10.63
N ALA A 77 4.70 -11.07 -10.94
CA ALA A 77 5.99 -11.73 -11.17
C ALA A 77 6.48 -12.58 -9.98
N TYR A 78 6.01 -12.28 -8.76
CA TYR A 78 6.37 -13.00 -7.54
C TYR A 78 5.27 -13.95 -7.06
N LYS A 79 4.28 -14.27 -7.91
CA LYS A 79 3.17 -15.17 -7.57
C LYS A 79 3.64 -16.52 -7.04
N ASP A 80 4.62 -17.15 -7.68
CA ASP A 80 5.13 -18.48 -7.29
C ASP A 80 5.69 -18.52 -5.85
N PRO A 81 6.71 -17.69 -5.50
CA PRO A 81 7.24 -17.68 -4.13
C PRO A 81 6.19 -17.26 -3.09
N VAL A 82 5.29 -16.33 -3.43
CA VAL A 82 4.21 -15.89 -2.53
C VAL A 82 3.19 -17.01 -2.29
N THR A 83 2.78 -17.73 -3.35
CA THR A 83 1.83 -18.86 -3.23
C THR A 83 2.40 -19.96 -2.35
N ARG A 84 3.66 -20.35 -2.58
CA ARG A 84 4.35 -21.36 -1.76
C ARG A 84 4.38 -20.97 -0.28
N LEU A 85 4.67 -19.69 0.03
CA LEU A 85 4.64 -19.19 1.40
C LEU A 85 3.25 -19.34 2.04
N LEU A 86 2.20 -18.97 1.31
CA LEU A 86 0.82 -19.04 1.80
C LEU A 86 0.36 -20.49 2.01
N GLU A 87 0.80 -21.44 1.18
CA GLU A 87 0.53 -22.86 1.34
C GLU A 87 1.18 -23.45 2.62
N ILE A 88 2.42 -23.05 2.91
CA ILE A 88 3.11 -23.46 4.16
C ILE A 88 2.34 -22.96 5.39
N ARG A 89 1.89 -21.70 5.36
CA ARG A 89 1.07 -21.12 6.45
C ARG A 89 -0.24 -21.86 6.66
N ARG A 90 -0.89 -22.34 5.59
CA ARG A 90 -2.14 -23.12 5.68
C ARG A 90 -1.93 -24.52 6.25
N THR A 91 -0.76 -25.10 6.04
CA THR A 91 -0.46 -26.50 6.40
C THR A 91 0.27 -26.63 7.73
N ALA A 92 0.75 -25.51 8.31
CA ALA A 92 1.33 -25.50 9.64
C ALA A 92 0.28 -26.00 10.66
N PRO A 93 0.61 -26.99 11.53
CA PRO A 93 -0.31 -27.47 12.53
C PRO A 93 -0.72 -26.29 13.43
N LEU A 94 -2.03 -26.13 13.64
CA LEU A 94 -2.56 -25.16 14.60
C LEU A 94 -1.82 -25.39 15.92
N SER A 95 -1.05 -24.40 16.37
CA SER A 95 -0.39 -24.45 17.66
C SER A 95 -1.39 -24.90 18.72
N ARG A 96 -0.97 -25.90 19.51
CA ARG A 96 -1.75 -26.62 20.53
C ARG A 96 -2.92 -25.80 21.11
N PRO A 97 -4.16 -26.33 21.14
CA PRO A 97 -5.18 -25.76 22.02
C PRO A 97 -4.63 -25.80 23.46
N ALA A 98 -4.76 -24.68 24.16
CA ALA A 98 -4.44 -24.56 25.58
C ALA A 98 -5.36 -25.47 26.42
#